data_AF-Q22WD4-F1
#
_entry.id   AF-Q22WD4-F1
#
_cell.length_a   1.000
_cell.length_b   1.000
_cell.length_c   1.000
_cell.angle_alpha   90.00
_cell.angle_beta   90.00
_cell.angle_gamma   90.00
#
_symmetry.space_group_name_H-M   'P 1'
#
loop_
_entity.id
_entity.type
_entity.pdbx_description
1 polymer ?
#
loop_
_entity_poly.entity_id
_entity_poly.type
_entity_poly.pdbx_seq_one_letter_code
_entity_poly.pdbx_strand_id
1 'polypeptide(L)'
;MASSNFNQNFTPFCFKWDQAFVSNYNKFEQEINSIEKKLEHKKLSSRYPFFFQRSIINLELNKQMLQIGQIFDEEYERYEKFNQNIRTDFKSVFQSKFQPPFLGIAVSAGLFGIFAFVPYFKKISSIKYSVLAFPPVIEYLYDHANTGAQFRTKEFLNWVLAFREGQSRLEYEGKLLFEQNPRLLKRFRHFTLNRTSPYDIYEKMVLLIREEYPENDTGNITSFV
;
A
#
# COMPACT_ATOMS: atom_id res chain seq x y z
N MET A 1 19.23 4.02 -18.21
CA MET A 1 17.93 4.47 -17.65
C MET A 1 16.88 4.16 -18.70
N ALA A 2 15.87 3.37 -18.37
CA ALA A 2 14.77 3.12 -19.30
C ALA A 2 14.02 4.44 -19.54
N SER A 3 13.83 4.81 -20.80
CA SER A 3 12.99 5.95 -21.18
C SER A 3 11.52 5.58 -21.02
N SER A 4 10.69 6.52 -20.55
CA SER A 4 9.25 6.31 -20.46
C SER A 4 8.65 6.07 -21.84
N ASN A 5 7.66 5.18 -21.93
CA ASN A 5 6.92 4.92 -23.16
C ASN A 5 5.83 5.98 -23.44
N PHE A 6 5.57 6.88 -22.49
CA PHE A 6 4.53 7.90 -22.58
C PHE A 6 5.12 9.25 -22.98
N ASN A 7 4.30 10.08 -23.64
CA ASN A 7 4.69 11.45 -23.97
C ASN A 7 4.19 12.41 -22.88
N GLN A 8 5.11 13.12 -22.23
CA GLN A 8 4.81 14.07 -21.16
C GLN A 8 3.77 15.14 -21.55
N ASN A 9 3.77 15.57 -22.82
CA ASN A 9 2.84 16.61 -23.30
C ASN A 9 1.45 16.04 -23.61
N PHE A 10 1.37 14.75 -23.94
CA PHE A 10 0.12 14.13 -24.34
C PHE A 10 -0.61 13.49 -23.15
N THR A 11 0.12 12.76 -22.32
CA THR A 11 -0.35 12.00 -21.14
C THR A 11 0.56 12.28 -19.94
N PRO A 12 0.52 13.50 -19.36
CA PRO A 12 1.39 13.89 -18.26
C PRO A 12 1.26 12.99 -17.02
N PHE A 13 0.07 12.51 -16.68
CA PHE A 13 -0.12 11.61 -15.54
C PHE A 13 0.48 10.22 -15.81
N CYS A 14 0.18 9.59 -16.96
CA CYS A 14 0.78 8.30 -17.31
C CYS A 14 2.31 8.38 -17.35
N PHE A 15 2.86 9.49 -17.88
CA PHE A 15 4.29 9.74 -17.87
C PHE A 15 4.86 9.85 -16.44
N LYS A 16 4.21 10.61 -15.55
CA LYS A 16 4.61 10.74 -14.14
C LYS A 16 4.59 9.38 -13.43
N TRP A 17 3.56 8.56 -13.67
CA TRP A 17 3.45 7.22 -13.08
C TRP A 17 4.53 6.27 -13.62
N ASP A 18 4.76 6.26 -14.93
CA ASP A 18 5.79 5.42 -15.54
C ASP A 18 7.20 5.80 -15.07
N GLN A 19 7.49 7.10 -14.91
CA GLN A 19 8.75 7.53 -14.29
C GLN A 19 8.90 7.03 -12.85
N ALA A 20 7.84 7.11 -12.04
CA ALA A 20 7.84 6.63 -10.67
C ALA A 20 8.02 5.10 -10.57
N PHE A 21 7.47 4.36 -11.54
CA PHE A 21 7.68 2.92 -11.71
C PHE A 21 9.16 2.63 -12.02
N VAL A 22 9.68 3.23 -13.10
CA VAL A 22 11.07 3.02 -13.56
C VAL A 22 12.09 3.37 -12.48
N SER A 23 11.89 4.46 -11.74
CA SER A 23 12.84 4.89 -10.69
C SER A 23 12.95 3.89 -9.53
N ASN A 24 11.87 3.16 -9.23
CA ASN A 24 11.79 2.27 -8.08
C ASN A 24 11.82 0.78 -8.44
N TYR A 25 11.75 0.44 -9.74
CA TYR A 25 11.68 -0.93 -10.24
C TYR A 25 12.76 -1.84 -9.62
N ASN A 26 14.03 -1.45 -9.79
CA ASN A 26 15.16 -2.25 -9.32
C ASN A 26 15.13 -2.49 -7.81
N LYS A 27 14.70 -1.49 -7.03
CA LYS A 27 14.63 -1.60 -5.56
C LYS A 27 13.60 -2.64 -5.15
N PHE A 28 12.38 -2.51 -5.64
CA PHE A 28 11.30 -3.43 -5.26
C PHE A 28 11.50 -4.82 -5.87
N GLU A 29 12.06 -4.95 -7.06
CA GLU A 29 12.42 -6.24 -7.65
C GLU A 29 13.44 -6.99 -6.79
N GLN A 30 14.46 -6.30 -6.27
CA GLN A 30 15.42 -6.89 -5.33
C GLN A 30 14.76 -7.33 -4.02
N GLU A 31 13.86 -6.51 -3.47
CA GLU A 31 13.12 -6.84 -2.25
C GLU A 31 12.19 -8.05 -2.45
N ILE A 32 11.46 -8.10 -3.57
CA ILE A 32 10.61 -9.23 -3.97
C ILE A 32 11.44 -10.51 -4.08
N ASN A 33 12.53 -10.48 -4.85
CA ASN A 33 13.42 -11.63 -5.03
C ASN A 33 14.02 -12.11 -3.69
N SER A 34 14.35 -11.19 -2.78
CA SER A 34 14.85 -11.52 -1.44
C SER A 34 13.78 -12.24 -0.60
N ILE A 35 12.53 -11.76 -0.64
CA ILE A 35 11.42 -12.38 0.08
C ILE A 35 11.07 -13.74 -0.52
N GLU A 36 11.04 -13.87 -1.85
CA GLU A 36 10.75 -15.12 -2.55
C GLU A 36 11.80 -16.19 -2.22
N LYS A 37 13.10 -15.86 -2.29
CA LYS A 37 14.17 -16.79 -1.86
C LYS A 37 14.00 -17.24 -0.40
N LYS A 38 13.66 -16.32 0.51
CA LYS A 38 13.39 -16.66 1.91
C LYS A 38 12.18 -17.58 2.05
N LEU A 39 11.14 -17.36 1.25
CA LEU A 39 9.94 -18.21 1.24
C LEU A 39 10.23 -19.60 0.70
N GLU A 40 11.02 -19.73 -0.38
CA GLU A 40 11.42 -21.03 -0.95
C GLU A 40 12.23 -21.86 0.05
N HIS A 41 13.27 -21.28 0.65
CA HIS A 41 14.07 -21.96 1.67
C HIS A 41 13.25 -22.37 2.90
N LYS A 42 12.27 -21.54 3.30
CA LYS A 42 11.41 -21.85 4.45
C LYS A 42 10.29 -22.84 4.13
N LYS A 43 9.78 -22.86 2.89
CA LYS A 43 8.77 -23.83 2.42
C LYS A 43 9.32 -25.26 2.44
N LEU A 44 10.62 -25.41 2.18
CA LEU A 44 11.34 -26.68 2.30
C LEU A 44 11.55 -27.15 3.76
N SER A 45 11.34 -26.28 4.76
CA SER A 45 11.76 -26.54 6.16
C SER A 45 10.67 -26.45 7.23
N SER A 46 9.40 -26.18 6.92
CA SER A 46 8.43 -25.87 7.98
C SER A 46 7.06 -26.56 7.89
N ARG A 47 6.59 -27.01 9.06
CA ARG A 47 5.24 -27.52 9.37
C ARG A 47 4.26 -26.43 9.87
N TYR A 48 4.67 -25.16 9.97
CA TYR A 48 3.89 -24.12 10.66
C TYR A 48 3.49 -22.94 9.76
N PRO A 49 2.22 -22.86 9.29
CA PRO A 49 1.75 -21.85 8.34
C PRO A 49 1.73 -20.41 8.86
N PHE A 50 1.58 -20.21 10.18
CA PHE A 50 1.48 -18.86 10.79
C PHE A 50 2.73 -17.99 10.58
N PHE A 51 3.92 -18.58 10.55
CA PHE A 51 5.17 -17.83 10.34
C PHE A 51 5.33 -17.30 8.91
N PHE A 52 4.51 -17.77 7.97
CA PHE A 52 4.57 -17.38 6.56
C PHE A 52 3.62 -16.25 6.20
N GLN A 53 2.52 -16.08 6.94
CA GLN A 53 1.48 -15.10 6.62
C GLN A 53 2.05 -13.70 6.48
N ARG A 54 2.91 -13.26 7.41
CA ARG A 54 3.58 -11.97 7.33
C ARG A 54 4.49 -11.83 6.10
N SER A 55 5.26 -12.87 5.77
CA SER A 55 6.13 -12.85 4.59
C SER A 55 5.34 -12.86 3.28
N ILE A 56 4.21 -13.56 3.22
CA ILE A 56 3.30 -13.58 2.08
C ILE A 56 2.64 -12.21 1.90
N ILE A 57 2.11 -11.62 2.97
CA ILE A 57 1.50 -10.28 2.93
C ILE A 57 2.55 -9.25 2.51
N ASN A 58 3.76 -9.31 3.07
CA ASN A 58 4.84 -8.40 2.66
C ASN A 58 5.24 -8.61 1.19
N LEU A 59 5.24 -9.84 0.68
CA LEU A 59 5.49 -10.10 -0.74
C LEU A 59 4.42 -9.45 -1.60
N GLU A 60 3.15 -9.60 -1.24
CA GLU A 60 2.03 -9.00 -1.95
C GLU A 60 2.10 -7.47 -1.94
N LEU A 61 2.38 -6.87 -0.78
CA LEU A 61 2.57 -5.43 -0.62
C LEU A 61 3.72 -4.89 -1.46
N ASN A 62 4.85 -5.62 -1.54
CA ASN A 62 5.98 -5.24 -2.39
C ASN A 62 5.67 -5.39 -3.88
N LYS A 63 4.91 -6.40 -4.29
CA LYS A 63 4.44 -6.56 -5.68
C LYS A 63 3.52 -5.41 -6.09
N GLN A 64 2.61 -4.99 -5.21
CA GLN A 64 1.76 -3.82 -5.44
C GLN A 64 2.58 -2.53 -5.49
N MET A 65 3.52 -2.33 -4.55
CA MET A 65 4.42 -1.18 -4.60
C MET A 65 5.31 -1.15 -5.83
N LEU A 66 5.71 -2.31 -6.38
CA LEU A 66 6.42 -2.37 -7.65
C LEU A 66 5.56 -1.79 -8.78
N GLN A 67 4.28 -2.17 -8.87
CA GLN A 67 3.34 -1.66 -9.88
C GLN A 67 3.06 -0.15 -9.72
N ILE A 68 2.94 0.30 -8.48
CA ILE A 68 2.69 1.72 -8.16
C ILE A 68 3.98 2.55 -8.33
N GLY A 69 5.14 1.98 -8.07
CA GLY A 69 6.43 2.67 -8.07
C GLY A 69 6.65 3.55 -6.83
N GLN A 70 5.90 4.63 -6.72
CA GLN A 70 5.95 5.57 -5.60
C GLN A 70 4.57 6.15 -5.35
N ILE A 71 4.17 6.31 -4.09
CA ILE A 71 2.94 7.01 -3.71
C ILE A 71 3.17 8.52 -3.76
N PHE A 72 2.26 9.26 -4.39
CA PHE A 72 2.30 10.72 -4.46
C PHE A 72 1.58 11.35 -3.26
N ASP A 73 1.98 12.55 -2.84
CA ASP A 73 1.42 13.20 -1.65
C ASP A 73 -0.09 13.47 -1.78
N GLU A 74 -0.56 13.74 -3.00
CA GLU A 74 -1.98 13.99 -3.28
C GLU A 74 -2.85 12.74 -3.03
N GLU A 75 -2.26 11.54 -3.16
CA GLU A 75 -2.94 10.27 -2.94
C GLU A 75 -3.11 9.99 -1.45
N TYR A 76 -2.09 10.31 -0.65
CA TYR A 76 -2.19 10.27 0.80
C TYR A 76 -3.26 11.23 1.33
N GLU A 77 -3.23 12.49 0.91
CA GLU A 77 -4.20 13.51 1.36
C GLU A 77 -5.66 13.12 1.04
N ARG A 78 -5.88 12.46 -0.09
CA ARG A 78 -7.20 11.97 -0.47
C ARG A 78 -7.64 10.79 0.37
N TYR A 79 -6.75 9.83 0.62
CA TYR A 79 -7.08 8.63 1.39
C TYR A 79 -7.16 8.88 2.90
N GLU A 80 -6.46 9.88 3.42
CA GLU A 80 -6.51 10.28 4.83
C GLU A 80 -7.92 10.67 5.31
N LYS A 81 -8.82 11.00 4.38
CA LYS A 81 -10.24 11.22 4.68
C LYS A 81 -10.96 9.94 5.14
N PHE A 82 -10.48 8.77 4.72
CA PHE A 82 -10.99 7.47 5.14
C PHE A 82 -10.17 6.88 6.28
N ASN A 83 -8.85 7.05 6.25
CA ASN A 83 -7.94 6.58 7.30
C ASN A 83 -6.81 7.60 7.57
N GLN A 84 -6.97 8.38 8.64
CA GLN A 84 -6.03 9.43 9.05
C GLN A 84 -4.63 8.92 9.39
N ASN A 85 -4.49 7.63 9.76
CA ASN A 85 -3.21 7.06 10.19
C ASN A 85 -2.45 6.38 9.06
N ILE A 86 -2.90 6.48 7.81
CA ILE A 86 -2.35 5.67 6.72
C ILE A 86 -0.87 5.96 6.45
N ARG A 87 -0.40 7.21 6.60
CA ARG A 87 1.03 7.53 6.45
C ARG A 87 1.87 6.83 7.51
N THR A 88 1.39 6.75 8.74
CA THR A 88 2.07 6.05 9.84
C THR A 88 2.09 4.54 9.59
N ASP A 89 0.95 3.97 9.19
CA ASP A 89 0.83 2.55 8.84
C ASP A 89 1.78 2.20 7.68
N PHE A 90 1.77 2.98 6.59
CA PHE A 90 2.64 2.79 5.43
C PHE A 90 4.13 2.87 5.81
N LYS A 91 4.51 3.85 6.63
CA LYS A 91 5.89 3.97 7.13
C LYS A 91 6.28 2.79 8.01
N SER A 92 5.37 2.29 8.83
CA SER A 92 5.63 1.10 9.65
C SER A 92 5.86 -0.16 8.80
N VAL A 93 5.21 -0.26 7.64
CA VAL A 93 5.34 -1.41 6.73
C VAL A 93 6.62 -1.33 5.88
N PHE A 94 6.90 -0.18 5.26
CA PHE A 94 7.98 -0.04 4.26
C PHE A 94 9.24 0.68 4.77
N GLN A 95 9.15 1.46 5.86
CA GLN A 95 10.23 2.28 6.39
C GLN A 95 10.64 1.93 7.82
N SER A 96 10.09 0.86 8.40
CA SER A 96 10.33 0.47 9.78
C SER A 96 11.81 0.18 10.04
N LYS A 97 12.51 1.21 10.51
CA LYS A 97 13.60 1.07 11.49
C LYS A 97 13.01 0.39 12.72
N PHE A 98 13.79 -0.50 13.34
CA PHE A 98 13.45 -1.14 14.60
C PHE A 98 12.81 -0.13 15.57
N GLN A 99 11.52 -0.32 15.88
CA GLN A 99 10.83 0.43 16.92
C GLN A 99 11.09 -0.30 18.24
N PRO A 100 11.80 0.31 19.19
CA PRO A 100 12.04 -0.35 20.46
C PRO A 100 10.71 -0.52 21.23
N PRO A 101 10.50 -1.68 21.88
CA PRO A 101 9.28 -2.00 22.64
C PRO A 101 9.23 -1.18 23.94
N PHE A 102 8.82 0.09 23.85
CA PHE A 102 8.90 1.04 24.96
C PHE A 102 8.00 0.66 26.14
N LEU A 103 6.80 0.12 25.90
CA LEU A 103 5.88 -0.26 26.98
C LEU A 103 6.41 -1.45 27.77
N GLY A 104 6.95 -2.44 27.09
CA GLY A 104 7.57 -3.63 27.62
C GLY A 104 8.85 -3.29 28.37
N ILE A 105 9.67 -2.37 27.85
CA ILE A 105 10.82 -1.83 28.59
C ILE A 105 10.35 -1.15 29.89
N ALA A 106 9.29 -0.35 29.84
CA ALA A 106 8.75 0.33 31.03
C ALA A 106 8.19 -0.66 32.07
N VAL A 107 7.43 -1.67 31.63
CA VAL A 107 6.91 -2.76 32.48
C VAL A 107 8.06 -3.55 33.10
N SER A 108 9.10 -3.86 32.34
CA SER A 108 10.30 -4.53 32.84
C SER A 108 11.07 -3.70 33.85
N ALA A 109 11.18 -2.38 33.66
CA ALA A 109 11.79 -1.49 34.64
C ALA A 109 10.99 -1.46 35.96
N GLY A 110 9.65 -1.44 35.87
CA GLY A 110 8.77 -1.55 37.03
C GLY A 110 8.91 -2.88 37.78
N LEU A 111 8.92 -4.00 37.04
CA LEU A 111 9.15 -5.33 37.61
C LEU A 111 10.53 -5.46 38.25
N PHE A 112 11.57 -4.90 37.62
CA PHE A 112 12.91 -4.85 38.21
C PHE A 112 12.92 -4.14 39.55
N GLY A 113 12.23 -3.00 39.65
CA GLY A 113 12.03 -2.27 40.90
C GLY A 113 11.45 -3.18 41.97
N ILE A 114 10.33 -3.86 41.69
CA ILE A 114 9.66 -4.75 42.65
C ILE A 114 10.57 -5.93 43.06
N PHE A 115 11.22 -6.60 42.10
CA PHE A 115 12.07 -7.77 42.37
C PHE A 115 13.39 -7.44 43.06
N ALA A 116 13.89 -6.20 42.94
CA ALA A 116 15.08 -5.75 43.65
C ALA A 116 14.87 -5.69 45.17
N PHE A 117 13.64 -5.48 45.65
CA PHE A 117 13.30 -5.37 47.07
C PHE A 117 12.80 -6.68 47.71
N VAL A 118 12.57 -7.75 46.92
CA VAL A 118 12.11 -9.05 47.45
C VAL A 118 13.33 -9.95 47.79
N PRO A 119 13.58 -10.27 49.07
CA PRO A 119 14.78 -11.00 49.49
C PRO A 119 14.88 -12.42 48.93
N TYR A 120 13.74 -13.09 48.67
CA TYR A 120 13.68 -14.42 48.07
C TYR A 120 14.22 -14.49 46.64
N PHE A 121 14.17 -13.38 45.90
CA PHE A 121 14.63 -13.36 44.53
C PHE A 121 16.17 -13.38 44.45
N LYS A 122 16.93 -12.95 45.47
CA LYS A 122 18.41 -12.92 45.42
C LYS A 122 19.10 -14.23 44.98
N LYS A 123 18.49 -15.40 45.21
CA LYS A 123 19.12 -16.71 44.99
C LYS A 123 19.00 -17.28 43.58
N ILE A 124 18.07 -16.81 42.75
CA ILE A 124 17.81 -17.37 41.42
C ILE A 124 18.07 -16.28 40.38
N SER A 125 19.30 -16.23 39.86
CA SER A 125 19.74 -15.17 38.93
C SER A 125 19.13 -15.31 37.54
N SER A 126 19.01 -16.53 37.01
CA SER A 126 18.54 -16.79 35.64
C SER A 126 17.07 -16.42 35.43
N ILE A 127 16.18 -16.81 36.35
CA ILE A 127 14.74 -16.54 36.24
C ILE A 127 14.44 -15.03 36.24
N LYS A 128 15.22 -14.21 36.96
CA LYS A 128 15.06 -12.74 36.95
C LYS A 128 15.21 -12.16 35.56
N TYR A 129 16.29 -12.50 34.87
CA TYR A 129 16.55 -11.96 33.54
C TYR A 129 15.49 -12.43 32.55
N SER A 130 14.99 -13.66 32.69
CA SER A 130 13.87 -14.16 31.87
C SER A 130 12.58 -13.38 32.12
N VAL A 131 12.20 -13.15 33.38
CA VAL A 131 10.98 -12.40 33.74
C VAL A 131 11.08 -10.92 33.32
N LEU A 132 12.28 -10.35 33.36
CA LEU A 132 12.54 -8.97 32.91
C LEU A 132 12.61 -8.85 31.39
N ALA A 133 13.08 -9.86 30.68
CA ALA A 133 13.08 -9.87 29.22
C ALA A 133 11.70 -10.23 28.66
N PHE A 134 10.82 -10.86 29.44
CA PHE A 134 9.54 -11.37 28.96
C PHE A 134 8.58 -10.28 28.43
N PRO A 135 8.34 -9.15 29.13
CA PRO A 135 7.48 -8.09 28.61
C PRO A 135 7.94 -7.47 27.27
N PRO A 136 9.20 -7.04 27.09
CA PRO A 136 9.64 -6.47 25.82
C PRO A 136 9.70 -7.51 24.71
N VAL A 137 9.97 -8.79 25.03
CA VAL A 137 9.88 -9.88 24.06
C VAL A 137 8.42 -10.14 23.65
N ILE A 138 7.46 -10.11 24.58
CA ILE A 138 6.05 -10.25 24.24
C ILE A 138 5.56 -9.08 23.41
N GLU A 139 5.84 -7.84 23.79
CA GLU A 139 5.44 -6.67 23.02
C GLU A 139 6.06 -6.74 21.62
N TYR A 140 7.36 -7.06 21.52
CA TYR A 140 8.01 -7.27 20.23
C TYR A 140 7.32 -8.37 19.42
N LEU A 141 6.99 -9.53 20.02
CA LEU A 141 6.29 -10.61 19.33
C LEU A 141 4.85 -10.23 18.95
N TYR A 142 4.16 -9.47 19.79
CA TYR A 142 2.80 -8.99 19.57
C TYR A 142 2.77 -7.99 18.42
N ASP A 143 3.64 -6.98 18.43
CA ASP A 143 3.82 -6.03 17.33
C ASP A 143 4.31 -6.74 16.07
N HIS A 144 5.13 -7.79 16.21
CA HIS A 144 5.56 -8.58 15.08
C HIS A 144 4.45 -9.47 14.50
N ALA A 145 3.48 -9.88 15.32
CA ALA A 145 2.32 -10.66 14.94
C ALA A 145 1.14 -9.79 14.48
N ASN A 146 1.10 -8.52 14.87
CA ASN A 146 0.03 -7.59 14.51
C ASN A 146 0.17 -7.18 13.04
N THR A 147 -0.58 -7.87 12.18
CA THR A 147 -0.65 -7.61 10.74
C THR A 147 -1.63 -6.49 10.38
N GLY A 148 -2.25 -5.83 11.36
CA GLY A 148 -3.28 -4.81 11.12
C GLY A 148 -2.80 -3.64 10.25
N ALA A 149 -1.58 -3.15 10.48
CA ALA A 149 -0.99 -2.09 9.64
C ALA A 149 -0.75 -2.56 8.20
N GLN A 150 -0.41 -3.84 8.01
CA GLN A 150 -0.19 -4.43 6.69
C GLN A 150 -1.49 -4.54 5.90
N PHE A 151 -2.60 -4.93 6.55
CA PHE A 151 -3.92 -4.96 5.91
C PHE A 151 -4.42 -3.56 5.53
N ARG A 152 -4.33 -2.58 6.44
CA ARG A 152 -4.71 -1.19 6.11
C ARG A 152 -3.83 -0.59 5.01
N THR A 153 -2.54 -0.94 5.00
CA THR A 153 -1.63 -0.56 3.91
C THR A 153 -2.04 -1.23 2.60
N LYS A 154 -2.41 -2.52 2.62
CA LYS A 154 -2.90 -3.23 1.43
C LYS A 154 -4.16 -2.59 0.85
N GLU A 155 -5.13 -2.26 1.70
CA GLU A 155 -6.34 -1.54 1.28
C GLU A 155 -6.02 -0.21 0.62
N PHE A 156 -5.08 0.54 1.20
CA PHE A 156 -4.60 1.79 0.61
C PHE A 156 -3.92 1.58 -0.74
N LEU A 157 -3.03 0.59 -0.89
CA LEU A 157 -2.39 0.29 -2.17
C LEU A 157 -3.39 -0.11 -3.26
N ASN A 158 -4.40 -0.91 -2.90
CA ASN A 158 -5.50 -1.25 -3.80
C ASN A 158 -6.26 0.00 -4.25
N TRP A 159 -6.58 0.89 -3.31
CA TRP A 159 -7.24 2.16 -3.63
C TRP A 159 -6.37 3.04 -4.54
N VAL A 160 -5.06 3.12 -4.29
CA VAL A 160 -4.13 3.88 -5.14
C VAL A 160 -4.09 3.30 -6.54
N LEU A 161 -3.97 1.98 -6.70
CA LEU A 161 -4.01 1.35 -8.03
C LEU A 161 -5.29 1.70 -8.78
N ALA A 162 -6.45 1.54 -8.15
CA ALA A 162 -7.74 1.88 -8.77
C ALA A 162 -7.86 3.38 -9.11
N PHE A 163 -7.35 4.24 -8.23
CA PHE A 163 -7.30 5.69 -8.45
C PHE A 163 -6.45 6.04 -9.68
N ARG A 164 -5.27 5.43 -9.81
CA ARG A 164 -4.35 5.66 -10.94
C ARG A 164 -4.88 5.09 -12.24
N GLU A 165 -5.46 3.90 -12.22
CA GLU A 165 -6.12 3.32 -13.39
C GLU A 165 -7.27 4.19 -13.88
N GLY A 166 -8.09 4.73 -12.96
CA GLY A 166 -9.14 5.68 -13.32
C GLY A 166 -8.56 6.96 -13.92
N GLN A 167 -7.50 7.51 -13.32
CA GLN A 167 -6.87 8.74 -13.80
C GLN A 167 -6.16 8.56 -15.15
N SER A 168 -5.49 7.43 -15.38
CA SER A 168 -4.83 7.12 -16.65
C SER A 168 -5.83 6.91 -17.78
N ARG A 169 -6.93 6.20 -17.52
CA ARG A 169 -8.02 6.02 -18.49
C ARG A 169 -8.71 7.34 -18.81
N LEU A 170 -8.99 8.18 -17.81
CA LEU A 170 -9.53 9.51 -18.04
C LEU A 170 -8.61 10.39 -18.90
N GLU A 171 -7.30 10.30 -18.67
CA GLU A 171 -6.32 11.07 -19.45
C GLU A 171 -6.24 10.57 -20.90
N TYR A 172 -6.26 9.25 -21.12
CA TYR A 172 -6.13 8.65 -22.44
C TYR A 172 -7.44 8.67 -23.23
N GLU A 173 -8.48 8.01 -22.70
CA GLU A 173 -9.79 7.87 -23.35
C GLU A 173 -10.55 9.19 -23.36
N GLY A 174 -10.52 9.93 -22.23
CA GLY A 174 -11.24 11.20 -22.13
C GLY A 174 -10.73 12.22 -23.15
N LYS A 175 -9.41 12.31 -23.35
CA LYS A 175 -8.85 13.24 -24.33
C LYS A 175 -9.26 12.91 -25.76
N LEU A 176 -9.13 11.64 -26.16
CA LEU A 176 -9.53 11.16 -27.49
C LEU A 176 -11.04 11.40 -27.75
N LEU A 177 -11.88 11.10 -26.77
CA LEU A 177 -13.34 11.24 -26.90
C LEU A 177 -13.79 12.70 -26.90
N PHE A 178 -13.17 13.57 -26.10
CA PHE A 178 -13.54 15.00 -26.07
C PHE A 178 -13.01 15.78 -27.28
N GLU A 179 -11.90 15.35 -27.87
CA GLU A 179 -11.43 15.87 -29.16
C GLU A 179 -12.43 15.53 -30.28
N GLN A 180 -12.99 14.32 -30.27
CA GLN A 180 -13.97 13.87 -31.27
C GLN A 180 -15.38 14.42 -31.03
N ASN A 181 -15.78 14.66 -29.77
CA ASN A 181 -17.13 15.10 -29.41
C ASN A 181 -17.15 16.23 -28.36
N PRO A 182 -17.06 17.50 -28.77
CA PRO A 182 -17.03 18.64 -27.84
C PRO A 182 -18.34 18.87 -27.06
N ARG A 183 -19.47 18.31 -27.52
CA ARG A 183 -20.75 18.37 -26.79
C ARG A 183 -20.74 17.49 -25.53
N LEU A 184 -20.11 16.31 -25.60
CA LEU A 184 -19.91 15.40 -24.48
C LEU A 184 -19.04 16.04 -23.40
N LEU A 185 -17.99 16.77 -23.79
CA LEU A 185 -17.13 17.51 -22.86
C LEU A 185 -17.92 18.52 -22.01
N LYS A 186 -18.90 19.22 -22.60
CA LYS A 186 -19.73 20.20 -21.88
C LYS A 186 -20.63 19.54 -20.84
N ARG A 187 -21.24 18.39 -21.17
CA ARG A 187 -22.03 17.58 -20.23
C ARG A 187 -21.13 17.02 -19.13
N PHE A 188 -20.02 16.40 -19.49
CA PHE A 188 -19.06 15.84 -18.55
C PHE A 188 -18.52 16.88 -17.54
N ARG A 189 -18.19 18.10 -17.99
CA ARG A 189 -17.81 19.21 -17.10
C ARG A 189 -18.90 19.56 -16.08
N HIS A 190 -20.17 19.44 -16.44
CA HIS A 190 -21.27 19.68 -15.51
C HIS A 190 -21.31 18.63 -14.39
N PHE A 191 -21.05 17.35 -14.72
CA PHE A 191 -21.06 16.25 -13.75
C PHE A 191 -19.81 16.19 -12.84
N THR A 192 -18.69 16.73 -13.31
CA THR A 192 -17.38 16.68 -12.62
C THR A 192 -17.09 17.89 -11.73
N LEU A 193 -17.97 18.90 -11.71
CA LEU A 193 -17.87 20.05 -10.80
C LEU A 193 -17.93 19.65 -9.32
N ASN A 194 -18.50 18.48 -9.01
CA ASN A 194 -18.49 17.92 -7.66
C ASN A 194 -17.20 17.10 -7.44
N ARG A 195 -16.46 17.41 -6.37
CA ARG A 195 -15.15 16.84 -6.01
C ARG A 195 -15.19 15.33 -5.69
N THR A 196 -15.51 14.49 -6.67
CA THR A 196 -15.50 13.02 -6.56
C THR A 196 -14.11 12.44 -6.86
N SER A 197 -13.90 11.16 -6.53
CA SER A 197 -12.66 10.45 -6.89
C SER A 197 -12.50 10.39 -8.41
N PRO A 198 -11.27 10.43 -8.99
CA PRO A 198 -11.05 10.17 -10.42
C PRO A 198 -11.68 8.86 -10.91
N TYR A 199 -11.76 7.84 -10.06
CA TYR A 199 -12.48 6.61 -10.40
C TYR A 199 -13.99 6.89 -10.60
N ASP A 200 -14.65 7.58 -9.67
CA ASP A 200 -16.06 7.95 -9.80
C ASP A 200 -16.29 8.85 -11.04
N ILE A 201 -15.30 9.69 -11.36
CA ILE A 201 -15.33 10.54 -12.55
C ILE A 201 -15.25 9.67 -13.82
N TYR A 202 -14.41 8.64 -13.81
CA TYR A 202 -14.33 7.66 -14.89
C TYR A 202 -15.64 6.88 -15.05
N GLU A 203 -16.22 6.36 -13.97
CA GLU A 203 -17.51 5.65 -14.04
C GLU A 203 -18.61 6.54 -14.63
N LYS A 204 -18.68 7.81 -14.19
CA LYS A 204 -19.61 8.78 -14.78
C LYS A 204 -19.34 9.05 -16.25
N MET A 205 -18.07 9.10 -16.66
CA MET A 205 -17.70 9.22 -18.08
C MET A 205 -18.23 8.04 -18.88
N VAL A 206 -18.04 6.82 -18.40
CA VAL A 206 -18.52 5.59 -19.05
C VAL A 206 -20.05 5.60 -19.16
N LEU A 207 -20.77 5.98 -18.09
CA LEU A 207 -22.22 6.12 -18.12
C LEU A 207 -22.68 7.14 -19.17
N LEU A 208 -22.03 8.31 -19.23
CA LEU A 208 -22.32 9.34 -20.23
C LEU A 208 -22.08 8.86 -21.66
N ILE A 209 -21.01 8.10 -21.90
CA ILE A 209 -20.71 7.51 -23.21
C ILE A 209 -21.79 6.49 -23.59
N ARG A 210 -22.22 5.65 -22.63
CA ARG A 210 -23.30 4.68 -22.86
C ARG A 210 -24.63 5.35 -23.19
N GLU A 211 -24.96 6.46 -22.53
CA GLU A 211 -26.18 7.23 -22.81
C GLU A 211 -26.16 7.86 -24.21
N GLU A 212 -24.99 8.34 -24.67
CA GLU A 212 -24.84 8.97 -25.99
C GLU A 212 -24.72 7.93 -27.13
N TYR A 213 -24.23 6.72 -26.83
CA TYR A 213 -24.03 5.62 -27.78
C TYR A 213 -24.63 4.30 -27.28
N PRO A 214 -25.97 4.17 -27.21
CA PRO A 214 -26.64 2.99 -26.65
C PRO A 214 -26.44 1.70 -27.47
N GLU A 215 -26.01 1.80 -28.73
CA GLU A 215 -25.76 0.65 -29.61
C GLU A 215 -24.42 -0.06 -29.34
N ASN A 216 -23.50 0.55 -28.58
CA ASN A 216 -22.22 -0.05 -28.20
C ASN A 216 -22.30 -0.93 -26.94
N ASP A 217 -23.50 -1.27 -26.46
CA ASP A 217 -23.74 -2.01 -25.22
C ASP A 217 -23.42 -3.52 -25.31
N THR A 218 -22.79 -3.98 -26.40
CA THR A 218 -22.27 -5.35 -26.50
C THR A 218 -20.88 -5.46 -25.87
N GLY A 219 -20.76 -5.22 -24.56
CA GLY A 219 -19.70 -5.74 -23.69
C GLY A 219 -18.22 -5.46 -24.03
N ASN A 220 -17.92 -4.73 -25.10
CA ASN A 220 -16.57 -4.49 -25.63
C ASN A 220 -16.38 -2.99 -25.87
N ILE A 221 -16.16 -2.23 -24.79
CA ILE A 221 -15.53 -0.90 -24.89
C ILE A 221 -14.01 -1.05 -25.20
N THR A 222 -13.51 -2.28 -25.31
CA THR A 222 -12.18 -2.64 -25.81
C THR A 222 -11.99 -2.47 -27.32
N SER A 223 -13.02 -2.13 -28.10
CA SER A 223 -12.91 -2.05 -29.57
C SER A 223 -12.56 -0.67 -30.14
N PHE A 224 -12.35 0.34 -29.30
CA PHE A 224 -11.70 1.58 -29.74
C PHE A 224 -10.19 1.49 -29.45
N VAL A 225 -9.51 0.63 -30.22
CA VAL A 225 -8.05 0.59 -30.38
C VAL A 225 -7.69 1.36 -31.64
#